data_AF-A0A971AAU7-F1
#
_entry.id   AF-A0A971AAU7-F1
#
_cell.length_a   1.000
_cell.length_b   1.000
_cell.length_c   1.000
_cell.angle_alpha   90.00
_cell.angle_beta   90.00
_cell.angle_gamma   90.00
#
_symmetry.space_group_name_H-M   'P 1'
#
loop_
_entity.id
_entity.type
_entity.pdbx_description
1 polymer ?
#
loop_
_entity_poly.entity_id
_entity_poly.type
_entity_poly.pdbx_seq_one_letter_code
_entity_poly.pdbx_strand_id
1 'polypeptide(L)'
;MAKLTSEAVKEFALSHGADLCGVANIERFKDAPADRNPMNIFPEARSVVVLGRRILRGGWRGIEEGTYWPSYTHFDYSGLLNTFFLPLPLYETGCFIEDQGWEAVTTYAGCPELQDPQERPRRPGGVPPEVTLSTRIAAMAA
;
A
#
# COMPACT_ATOMS: atom_id res chain seq x y z
N MET A 1 -9.30 26.97 3.88
CA MET A 1 -9.42 25.53 3.59
C MET A 1 -9.36 24.80 4.92
N ALA A 2 -10.26 23.84 5.16
CA ALA A 2 -10.16 22.97 6.33
C ALA A 2 -8.86 22.17 6.23
N LYS A 3 -8.15 22.00 7.33
CA LYS A 3 -6.91 21.23 7.36
C LYS A 3 -7.26 19.74 7.24
N LEU A 4 -6.67 19.03 6.28
CA LEU A 4 -6.79 17.57 6.19
C LEU A 4 -6.21 16.92 7.47
N THR A 5 -7.00 16.06 8.11
CA THR A 5 -6.62 15.37 9.35
C THR A 5 -6.44 13.87 9.11
N SER A 6 -5.70 13.21 9.99
CA SER A 6 -5.50 11.75 9.90
C SER A 6 -6.81 10.99 10.10
N GLU A 7 -7.69 11.53 10.93
CA GLU A 7 -9.02 11.01 11.23
C GLU A 7 -9.90 11.03 9.98
N ALA A 8 -9.89 12.15 9.23
CA ALA A 8 -10.67 12.28 8.00
C ALA A 8 -10.20 11.30 6.91
N VAL A 9 -8.87 11.12 6.76
CA VAL A 9 -8.32 10.12 5.83
C VAL A 9 -8.74 8.71 6.22
N LYS A 10 -8.68 8.36 7.51
CA LYS A 10 -9.10 7.05 8.00
C LYS A 10 -10.58 6.80 7.80
N GLU A 11 -11.43 7.77 8.14
CA GLU A 11 -12.88 7.67 7.96
C GLU A 11 -13.24 7.50 6.47
N PHE A 12 -12.63 8.30 5.60
CA PHE A 12 -12.83 8.20 4.17
C PHE A 12 -12.43 6.80 3.65
N ALA A 13 -11.20 6.35 3.93
CA ALA A 13 -10.71 5.06 3.44
C ALA A 13 -11.59 3.88 3.92
N LEU A 14 -12.02 3.89 5.18
CA LEU A 14 -12.89 2.86 5.74
C LEU A 14 -14.28 2.87 5.09
N SER A 15 -14.84 4.05 4.80
CA SER A 15 -16.13 4.18 4.11
C SER A 15 -16.08 3.73 2.63
N HIS A 16 -14.90 3.69 2.03
CA HIS A 16 -14.67 3.28 0.63
C HIS A 16 -14.17 1.83 0.50
N GLY A 17 -14.22 1.06 1.59
CA GLY A 17 -14.03 -0.39 1.55
C GLY A 17 -12.67 -0.88 2.04
N ALA A 18 -11.80 -0.02 2.57
CA ALA A 18 -10.68 -0.50 3.39
C ALA A 18 -11.23 -1.15 4.67
N ASP A 19 -10.60 -2.24 5.13
CA ASP A 19 -10.91 -2.83 6.44
C ASP A 19 -10.09 -2.18 7.56
N LEU A 20 -8.90 -1.65 7.21
CA LEU A 20 -7.97 -0.99 8.12
C LEU A 20 -7.35 0.22 7.42
N CYS A 21 -7.09 1.29 8.17
CA CYS A 21 -6.34 2.44 7.71
C CYS A 21 -5.43 2.97 8.82
N GLY A 22 -4.11 2.98 8.56
CA GLY A 22 -3.09 3.56 9.41
C GLY A 22 -2.45 4.78 8.75
N VAL A 23 -1.89 5.68 9.56
CA VAL A 23 -1.16 6.86 9.05
C VAL A 23 0.12 7.03 9.88
N ALA A 24 1.26 6.83 9.24
CA ALA A 24 2.58 6.99 9.84
C ALA A 24 3.19 8.34 9.47
N ASN A 25 3.89 8.98 10.40
CA ASN A 25 4.76 10.10 10.08
C ASN A 25 6.05 9.60 9.40
N ILE A 26 6.62 10.40 8.50
CA ILE A 26 7.71 9.98 7.61
C ILE A 26 9.00 9.62 8.34
N GLU A 27 9.26 10.20 9.53
CA GLU A 27 10.49 9.94 10.30
C GLU A 27 10.56 8.51 10.83
N ARG A 28 9.42 7.79 10.86
CA ARG A 28 9.39 6.36 11.18
C ARG A 28 10.09 5.48 10.14
N PHE A 29 10.34 6.03 8.95
CA PHE A 29 11.04 5.35 7.85
C PHE A 29 12.51 5.77 7.73
N LYS A 30 13.07 6.52 8.68
CA LYS A 30 14.47 7.00 8.61
C LYS A 30 15.50 5.88 8.45
N ASP A 31 15.23 4.72 9.06
CA ASP A 31 16.12 3.54 9.05
C ASP A 31 15.67 2.48 8.03
N ALA A 32 14.67 2.78 7.20
CA ALA A 32 14.22 1.87 6.15
C ALA A 32 15.32 1.72 5.07
N PRO A 33 15.53 0.52 4.51
CA PRO A 33 16.43 0.31 3.38
C PRO A 33 16.14 1.29 2.24
N ALA A 34 17.17 1.76 1.54
CA ALA A 34 17.01 2.82 0.53
C ALA A 34 16.02 2.42 -0.58
N ASP A 35 16.05 1.18 -1.03
CA ASP A 35 15.12 0.59 -2.01
C ASP A 35 13.73 0.28 -1.46
N ARG A 36 13.50 0.52 -0.16
CA ARG A 36 12.23 0.37 0.54
C ARG A 36 11.74 1.65 1.23
N ASN A 37 12.47 2.76 1.07
CA ASN A 37 12.19 4.01 1.76
C ASN A 37 11.23 4.88 0.93
N PRO A 38 10.06 5.28 1.47
CA PRO A 38 9.10 6.15 0.77
C PRO A 38 9.69 7.46 0.27
N MET A 39 10.72 8.00 0.96
CA MET A 39 11.37 9.24 0.56
C MET A 39 12.14 9.13 -0.77
N ASN A 40 12.47 7.91 -1.20
CA ASN A 40 13.08 7.68 -2.50
C ASN A 40 12.05 7.60 -3.64
N ILE A 41 10.77 7.47 -3.31
CA ILE A 41 9.64 7.57 -4.25
C ILE A 41 9.14 9.03 -4.28
N PHE A 42 8.82 9.57 -3.11
CA PHE A 42 8.31 10.94 -2.94
C PHE A 42 9.14 11.70 -1.89
N PRO A 43 10.18 12.46 -2.30
CA PRO A 43 11.12 13.12 -1.38
C PRO A 43 10.50 14.18 -0.46
N GLU A 44 9.30 14.66 -0.77
CA GLU A 44 8.59 15.66 0.02
C GLU A 44 7.51 15.04 0.92
N ALA A 45 7.42 13.70 0.95
CA ALA A 45 6.44 12.98 1.74
C ALA A 45 6.54 13.36 3.22
N ARG A 46 5.38 13.61 3.82
CA ARG A 46 5.24 13.86 5.26
C ARG A 46 4.60 12.70 6.00
N SER A 47 3.87 11.86 5.30
CA SER A 47 3.15 10.75 5.89
C SER A 47 3.00 9.60 4.91
N VAL A 48 2.88 8.40 5.46
CA VAL A 48 2.53 7.19 4.70
C VAL A 48 1.17 6.70 5.20
N VAL A 49 0.20 6.63 4.28
CA VAL A 49 -1.13 6.08 4.56
C VAL A 49 -1.12 4.59 4.17
N VAL A 50 -1.52 3.73 5.09
CA VAL A 50 -1.47 2.27 4.92
C VAL A 50 -2.88 1.71 4.99
N LEU A 51 -3.32 1.07 3.92
CA LEU A 51 -4.62 0.41 3.86
C LEU A 51 -4.49 -1.10 4.00
N GLY A 52 -5.43 -1.71 4.72
CA GLY A 52 -5.55 -3.15 4.86
C GLY A 52 -6.91 -3.63 4.35
N ARG A 53 -6.90 -4.80 3.72
CA ARG A 53 -8.11 -5.51 3.28
C ARG A 53 -8.04 -6.97 3.71
N ARG A 54 -9.17 -7.52 4.15
CA ARG A 54 -9.25 -8.89 4.66
C ARG A 54 -9.19 -9.90 3.50
N ILE A 55 -8.47 -10.99 3.73
CA ILE A 55 -8.62 -12.24 2.98
C ILE A 55 -9.85 -12.96 3.55
N LEU A 56 -10.75 -13.42 2.68
CA LEU A 56 -11.94 -14.12 3.15
C LEU A 56 -11.56 -15.52 3.65
N ARG A 57 -12.01 -15.87 4.86
CA ARG A 57 -11.83 -17.22 5.42
C ARG A 57 -12.39 -18.32 4.50
N GLY A 58 -13.44 -17.99 3.75
CA GLY A 58 -14.14 -18.88 2.83
C GLY A 58 -13.27 -19.39 1.70
N GLY A 59 -12.34 -18.60 1.15
CA GLY A 59 -11.54 -19.06 0.02
C GLY A 59 -10.49 -20.11 0.36
N TRP A 60 -10.28 -20.36 1.65
CA TRP A 60 -9.45 -21.49 2.10
C TRP A 60 -10.22 -22.80 2.18
N ARG A 61 -11.57 -22.76 2.19
CA ARG A 61 -12.37 -23.99 2.33
C ARG A 61 -12.03 -24.99 1.23
N GLY A 62 -11.87 -24.54 -0.01
CA GLY A 62 -11.50 -25.42 -1.11
C GLY A 62 -10.10 -26.02 -0.97
N ILE A 63 -9.15 -25.33 -0.33
CA ILE A 63 -7.82 -25.87 -0.02
C ILE A 63 -7.91 -26.91 1.10
N GLU A 64 -8.66 -26.59 2.16
CA GLU A 64 -8.84 -27.46 3.34
C GLU A 64 -9.54 -28.78 2.99
N GLU A 65 -10.58 -28.72 2.16
CA GLU A 65 -11.32 -29.91 1.72
C GLU A 65 -10.63 -30.65 0.57
N GLY A 66 -9.55 -30.09 0.02
CA GLY A 66 -8.85 -30.70 -1.08
C GLY A 66 -9.62 -30.64 -2.42
N THR A 67 -10.45 -29.62 -2.65
CA THR A 67 -11.40 -29.55 -3.79
C THR A 67 -11.26 -28.33 -4.71
N TYR A 68 -10.94 -27.15 -4.20
CA TYR A 68 -11.05 -25.89 -4.98
C TYR A 68 -10.05 -24.81 -4.55
N TRP A 69 -8.83 -24.89 -5.08
CA TRP A 69 -7.73 -23.94 -4.87
C TRP A 69 -7.89 -22.58 -5.56
N PRO A 70 -8.55 -22.47 -6.75
CA PRO A 70 -8.62 -21.21 -7.46
C PRO A 70 -9.23 -20.07 -6.64
N SER A 71 -10.12 -20.34 -5.66
CA SER A 71 -10.70 -19.30 -4.80
C SER A 71 -9.64 -18.47 -4.10
N TYR A 72 -8.68 -19.11 -3.43
CA TYR A 72 -7.62 -18.40 -2.73
C TYR A 72 -6.73 -17.60 -3.69
N THR A 73 -6.32 -18.21 -4.80
CA THR A 73 -5.36 -17.58 -5.73
C THR A 73 -6.00 -16.45 -6.54
N HIS A 74 -7.20 -16.65 -7.10
CA HIS A 74 -7.80 -15.73 -8.08
C HIS A 74 -8.80 -14.75 -7.46
N PHE A 75 -9.46 -15.09 -6.36
CA PHE A 75 -10.39 -14.18 -5.70
C PHE A 75 -9.71 -13.44 -4.54
N ASP A 76 -9.04 -14.17 -3.64
CA ASP A 76 -8.64 -13.61 -2.34
C ASP A 76 -7.21 -13.09 -2.22
N TYR A 77 -6.17 -13.68 -2.81
CA TYR A 77 -4.78 -13.24 -2.59
C TYR A 77 -4.22 -12.53 -3.83
N SER A 78 -3.66 -13.30 -4.78
CA SER A 78 -2.97 -12.72 -5.95
C SER A 78 -3.91 -12.12 -7.00
N GLY A 79 -5.17 -12.57 -7.06
CA GLY A 79 -6.14 -12.12 -8.05
C GLY A 79 -6.85 -10.84 -7.60
N LEU A 80 -8.18 -10.90 -7.43
CA LEU A 80 -9.01 -9.70 -7.27
C LEU A 80 -8.68 -8.87 -6.03
N LEU A 81 -8.20 -9.46 -4.92
CA LEU A 81 -7.80 -8.67 -3.75
C LEU A 81 -6.68 -7.68 -4.09
N ASN A 82 -5.54 -8.17 -4.60
CA ASN A 82 -4.38 -7.33 -4.88
C ASN A 82 -4.53 -6.47 -6.14
N THR A 83 -5.44 -6.83 -7.05
CA THR A 83 -5.62 -6.12 -8.34
C THR A 83 -6.85 -5.23 -8.39
N PHE A 84 -7.84 -5.42 -7.51
CA PHE A 84 -9.08 -4.65 -7.53
C PHE A 84 -9.55 -4.21 -6.13
N PHE A 85 -9.84 -5.13 -5.21
CA PHE A 85 -10.50 -4.79 -3.95
C PHE A 85 -9.66 -3.95 -2.99
N LEU A 86 -8.33 -4.04 -3.04
CA LEU A 86 -7.42 -3.18 -2.28
C LEU A 86 -6.96 -1.94 -3.09
N PRO A 87 -6.65 -2.05 -4.40
CA PRO A 87 -6.35 -0.87 -5.22
C PRO A 87 -7.48 0.16 -5.33
N LEU A 88 -8.75 -0.26 -5.34
CA LEU A 88 -9.89 0.67 -5.44
C LEU A 88 -9.95 1.67 -4.27
N PRO A 89 -10.05 1.25 -3.00
CA PRO A 89 -10.04 2.19 -1.88
C PRO A 89 -8.72 2.97 -1.77
N LEU A 90 -7.60 2.38 -2.21
CA LEU A 90 -6.31 3.08 -2.26
C LEU A 90 -6.34 4.25 -3.26
N TYR A 91 -6.87 4.02 -4.45
CA TYR A 91 -7.03 5.04 -5.48
C TYR A 91 -7.98 6.14 -5.03
N GLU A 92 -9.16 5.78 -4.52
CA GLU A 92 -10.16 6.75 -4.05
C GLU A 92 -9.63 7.58 -2.87
N THR A 93 -8.86 6.97 -1.96
CA THR A 93 -8.21 7.70 -0.86
C THR A 93 -7.15 8.68 -1.39
N GLY A 94 -6.41 8.30 -2.44
CA GLY A 94 -5.50 9.19 -3.14
C GLY A 94 -6.24 10.41 -3.73
N CYS A 95 -7.33 10.17 -4.46
CA CYS A 95 -8.17 11.25 -5.00
C CYS A 95 -8.71 12.16 -3.89
N PHE A 96 -9.18 11.59 -2.77
CA PHE A 96 -9.65 12.39 -1.64
C PHE A 96 -8.56 13.30 -1.07
N ILE A 97 -7.31 12.82 -0.97
CA ILE A 97 -6.18 13.63 -0.50
C ILE A 97 -5.86 14.76 -1.51
N GLU A 98 -5.89 14.45 -2.81
CA GLU A 98 -5.67 15.41 -3.89
C GLU A 98 -6.76 16.48 -3.99
N ASP A 99 -8.02 16.11 -3.79
CA ASP A 99 -9.15 17.04 -3.72
C ASP A 99 -9.02 18.05 -2.55
N GLN A 100 -8.24 17.72 -1.53
CA GLN A 100 -7.90 18.62 -0.42
C GLN A 100 -6.62 19.44 -0.68
N GLY A 101 -6.03 19.34 -1.87
CA GLY A 101 -4.87 20.11 -2.32
C GLY A 101 -3.51 19.52 -1.93
N TRP A 102 -3.44 18.22 -1.63
CA TRP A 102 -2.19 17.52 -1.29
C TRP A 102 -1.85 16.45 -2.33
N GLU A 103 -0.59 16.29 -2.69
CA GLU A 103 -0.17 15.24 -3.62
C GLU A 103 -0.07 13.88 -2.91
N ALA A 104 -0.59 12.82 -3.54
CA ALA A 104 -0.56 11.46 -3.02
C ALA A 104 0.01 10.48 -4.06
N VAL A 105 1.08 9.77 -3.72
CA VAL A 105 1.64 8.73 -4.58
C VAL A 105 1.10 7.36 -4.16
N THR A 106 0.20 6.79 -4.96
CA THR A 106 -0.34 5.45 -4.72
C THR A 106 0.63 4.37 -5.18
N THR A 107 0.83 3.32 -4.37
CA THR A 107 1.72 2.20 -4.69
C THR A 107 0.94 0.92 -4.99
N TYR A 108 1.48 0.08 -5.87
CA TYR A 108 0.87 -1.22 -6.15
C TYR A 108 0.89 -2.13 -4.90
N ALA A 109 -0.25 -2.77 -4.61
CA ALA A 109 -0.44 -3.61 -3.44
C ALA A 109 0.15 -5.03 -3.58
N GLY A 110 0.41 -5.49 -4.81
CA GLY A 110 0.96 -6.84 -5.02
C GLY A 110 2.42 -6.90 -4.59
N CYS A 111 2.67 -7.68 -3.54
CA CYS A 111 3.95 -7.91 -2.85
C CYS A 111 5.20 -7.75 -3.75
N PRO A 112 5.78 -6.53 -3.84
CA PRO A 112 6.92 -6.28 -4.70
C PRO A 112 8.25 -6.70 -4.03
N GLU A 113 8.18 -7.13 -2.77
CA GLU A 113 9.33 -7.43 -1.90
C GLU A 113 10.24 -8.53 -2.46
N LEU A 114 9.78 -9.30 -3.46
CA LEU A 114 10.50 -10.41 -4.08
C LEU A 114 11.48 -10.01 -5.19
N GLN A 115 11.52 -8.73 -5.58
CA GLN A 115 12.50 -8.26 -6.56
C GLN A 115 13.50 -7.36 -5.85
N ASP A 116 14.71 -7.89 -5.64
CA ASP A 116 15.86 -7.03 -5.42
C ASP A 116 15.99 -6.13 -6.66
N PRO A 117 16.17 -4.82 -6.49
CA PRO A 117 16.37 -3.93 -7.62
C PRO A 117 17.57 -4.42 -8.45
N GLN A 118 17.29 -4.95 -9.64
CA GLN A 118 18.33 -5.48 -10.52
C GLN A 118 18.91 -4.40 -11.43
N GLU A 119 18.24 -3.27 -11.53
CA GLU A 119 18.66 -2.18 -12.38
C GLU A 119 19.62 -1.21 -11.69
N ARG A 120 20.38 -0.50 -12.52
CA ARG A 120 21.25 0.58 -12.05
C ARG A 120 20.43 1.86 -11.84
N PRO A 121 20.82 2.73 -10.89
CA PRO A 121 20.20 4.05 -10.74
C PRO A 121 20.13 4.80 -12.07
N ARG A 122 18.96 5.38 -12.36
CA ARG A 122 18.72 6.14 -13.59
C ARG A 122 19.23 7.59 -13.52
N ARG A 123 19.58 8.08 -12.32
CA ARG A 123 20.13 9.42 -12.06
C ARG A 123 21.37 9.35 -11.15
N PRO A 124 22.36 10.26 -11.30
CA PRO A 124 23.50 10.34 -10.41
C PRO A 124 23.06 10.51 -8.94
N GLY A 125 23.61 9.70 -8.03
CA GLY A 125 23.26 9.71 -6.61
C GLY A 125 21.85 9.19 -6.29
N GLY A 126 21.11 8.66 -7.28
CA GLY A 126 19.80 8.05 -7.07
C GLY A 126 19.86 6.58 -6.65
N VAL A 127 18.69 6.03 -6.35
CA VAL A 127 18.47 4.59 -6.17
C VAL A 127 18.01 3.95 -7.50
N PRO A 128 18.10 2.62 -7.63
CA PRO A 128 17.42 1.89 -8.70
C PRO A 128 15.92 2.23 -8.78
N PRO A 129 15.31 2.20 -9.97
CA PRO A 129 13.91 2.61 -10.15
C PRO A 129 12.89 1.68 -9.49
N GLU A 130 13.26 0.45 -9.12
CA GLU A 130 12.42 -0.53 -8.43
C GLU A 130 12.35 -0.27 -6.92
N VAL A 131 12.09 0.96 -6.51
CA VAL A 131 11.80 1.28 -5.11
C VAL A 131 10.40 0.77 -4.78
N THR A 132 10.29 -0.08 -3.76
CA THR A 132 9.01 -0.68 -3.39
C THR A 132 8.79 -0.56 -1.90
N LEU A 133 7.59 -0.18 -1.46
CA LEU A 133 7.34 -0.10 -0.03
C LEU A 133 7.26 -1.50 0.58
N SER A 134 8.03 -1.74 1.64
CA SER A 134 7.81 -2.96 2.42
C SER A 134 6.50 -2.84 3.18
N THR A 135 5.60 -3.81 2.94
CA THR A 135 4.30 -3.84 3.62
C THR A 135 4.49 -4.05 5.12
N ARG A 136 5.50 -4.81 5.52
CA ARG A 136 5.83 -5.04 6.94
C ARG A 136 6.33 -3.79 7.65
N ILE A 137 7.26 -3.05 7.03
CA ILE A 137 7.77 -1.79 7.60
C ILE A 137 6.62 -0.77 7.68
N ALA A 138 5.84 -0.62 6.61
CA ALA A 138 4.71 0.30 6.58
C ALA A 138 3.65 -0.04 7.64
N ALA A 139 3.27 -1.32 7.76
CA ALA A 139 2.30 -1.76 8.75
C ALA A 139 2.76 -1.59 10.20
N MET A 140 4.07 -1.73 10.48
CA MET A 140 4.63 -1.48 11.82
C MET A 140 4.76 0.01 12.13
N ALA A 141 4.96 0.84 11.12
CA ALA A 141 5.11 2.28 11.28
C ALA A 141 3.77 3.00 11.50
N ALA A 142 2.69 2.50 10.90
CA ALA A 142 1.36 3.12 10.89
C ALA A 142 0.49 2.75 12.10
#